data_AF-A0A0D7AIV1-F1
#
_entry.id   AF-A0A0D7AIV1-F1
#
_cell.length_a   1.000
_cell.length_b   1.000
_cell.length_c   1.000
_cell.angle_alpha   90.00
_cell.angle_beta   90.00
_cell.angle_gamma   90.00
#
_symmetry.space_group_name_H-M   'P 1'
#
loop_
_entity.id
_entity.type
_entity.pdbx_description
1 polymer ?
#
loop_
_entity_poly.entity_id
_entity_poly.type
_entity_poly.pdbx_seq_one_letter_code
_entity_poly.pdbx_strand_id
1 'polypeptide(L)' 'KRRRNRTTQSCLNCHTSKRKCDRKRPCHRCIQLGLTGLCVYEVDDPSLRDDPTIDERTRLRNRIAELESLVRELR' A
#
# COMPACT_ATOMS: atom_id res chain seq x y z
N LYS A 1 5.16 30.14 0.81
CA LYS A 1 5.52 29.19 -0.30
C LYS A 1 4.51 28.04 -0.29
N ARG A 2 3.52 28.05 -1.21
CA ARG A 2 2.46 27.03 -1.27
C ARG A 2 3.10 25.67 -1.58
N ARG A 3 2.81 24.62 -0.78
CA ARG A 3 3.29 23.25 -1.04
C ARG A 3 2.77 22.83 -2.41
N ARG A 4 3.67 22.45 -3.32
CA ARG A 4 3.30 21.89 -4.62
C ARG A 4 2.87 20.45 -4.35
N ASN A 5 1.65 20.07 -4.74
CA ASN A 5 1.13 18.70 -4.65
C ASN A 5 1.81 17.78 -5.68
N ARG A 6 3.14 17.76 -5.72
CA ARG A 6 3.92 16.91 -6.62
C ARG A 6 4.36 15.67 -5.88
N THR A 7 3.99 14.53 -6.42
CA THR A 7 4.35 13.20 -5.96
C THR A 7 5.86 12.95 -6.00
N THR A 8 6.40 12.26 -4.99
CA THR A 8 7.81 11.87 -4.95
C THR A 8 8.13 10.86 -6.04
N GLN A 9 9.12 11.16 -6.89
CA GLN A 9 9.52 10.28 -7.99
C GLN A 9 10.50 9.17 -7.59
N SER A 10 11.14 9.28 -6.43
CA SER A 10 11.98 8.23 -5.86
C SER A 10 11.16 7.26 -5.03
N CYS A 11 11.59 6.00 -4.89
CA CYS A 11 10.99 5.11 -3.91
C CYS A 11 11.12 5.72 -2.50
N LEU A 12 10.18 5.42 -1.62
CA LEU A 12 10.12 5.86 -0.23
C LEU A 12 11.42 5.53 0.51
N ASN A 13 11.98 4.33 0.32
CA ASN A 13 13.24 3.96 0.96
C ASN A 13 14.42 4.85 0.50
N CYS A 14 14.57 5.10 -0.80
CA CYS A 14 15.60 6.01 -1.29
C CYS A 14 15.31 7.48 -0.93
N HIS A 15 14.03 7.87 -0.85
CA HIS A 15 13.61 9.20 -0.46
C HIS A 15 13.98 9.49 1.00
N THR A 16 13.59 8.62 1.94
CA THR A 16 13.91 8.74 3.37
C THR A 16 15.41 8.65 3.61
N SER A 17 16.09 7.74 2.90
CA SER A 17 17.55 7.58 2.97
C SER A 17 18.33 8.69 2.24
N LYS A 18 17.66 9.62 1.57
CA LYS A 18 18.25 10.70 0.75
C LYS A 18 19.30 10.18 -0.25
N ARG A 19 19.00 9.06 -0.92
CA ARG A 19 19.89 8.43 -1.92
C ARG A 19 19.31 8.55 -3.33
N LYS A 20 20.20 8.49 -4.33
CA LYS A 20 19.81 8.42 -5.75
C LYS A 20 18.97 7.17 -6.01
N CYS A 21 17.78 7.38 -6.56
CA CYS A 21 16.88 6.32 -7.03
C CYS A 21 16.91 6.30 -8.55
N ASP A 22 17.19 5.14 -9.15
CA ASP A 22 17.14 4.92 -10.60
C ASP A 22 15.71 4.74 -11.12
N ARG A 23 14.71 4.73 -10.22
CA ARG A 23 13.27 4.69 -10.50
C ARG A 23 12.77 3.42 -11.22
N LYS A 24 13.64 2.42 -11.40
CA LYS A 24 13.23 1.06 -11.77
C LYS A 24 12.42 0.44 -10.61
N ARG A 25 11.58 -0.56 -10.91
CA ARG A 25 10.71 -1.20 -9.91
C ARG A 25 10.97 -2.70 -9.84
N PRO A 26 11.53 -3.23 -8.74
CA PRO A 26 12.21 -2.49 -7.66
C PRO A 26 13.46 -1.74 -8.17
N CYS A 27 13.89 -0.70 -7.45
CA CYS A 27 15.03 0.13 -7.88
C CYS A 27 16.34 -0.66 -7.69
N HIS A 28 17.36 -0.41 -8.53
CA HIS A 28 18.60 -1.20 -8.52
C HIS A 28 19.30 -1.17 -7.16
N ARG A 29 19.26 -0.03 -6.47
CA ARG A 29 19.79 0.13 -5.11
C ARG A 29 19.10 -0.81 -4.11
N CYS A 30 17.76 -0.86 -4.13
CA CYS A 30 17.00 -1.74 -3.26
C CYS A 30 17.24 -3.22 -3.58
N ILE A 31 17.47 -3.57 -4.85
CA ILE A 31 17.88 -4.92 -5.25
C ILE A 31 19.23 -5.28 -4.63
N GLN A 32 20.25 -4.43 -4.82
CA GLN A 32 21.60 -4.68 -4.30
C GLN A 32 21.65 -4.80 -2.76
N LEU A 33 20.76 -4.10 -2.07
CA LEU A 33 20.66 -4.14 -0.60
C LEU A 33 19.75 -5.25 -0.07
N GLY A 34 19.08 -6.02 -0.94
CA GLY A 34 18.08 -7.01 -0.49
C GLY A 34 16.82 -6.38 0.12
N LEU A 35 16.56 -5.10 -0.14
CA LEU A 35 15.43 -4.33 0.42
C LEU A 35 14.29 -4.16 -0.59
N THR A 36 14.12 -5.12 -1.50
CA THR A 36 13.08 -5.08 -2.54
C THR A 36 11.68 -4.97 -1.95
N GLY A 37 11.41 -5.66 -0.83
CA GLY A 37 10.13 -5.58 -0.10
C GLY A 37 9.84 -4.23 0.57
N LEU A 38 10.85 -3.38 0.74
CA LEU A 38 10.71 -2.01 1.25
C LEU A 38 10.78 -0.96 0.13
N CYS A 39 10.92 -1.38 -1.13
CA CYS A 39 11.03 -0.50 -2.29
C CYS A 39 9.65 -0.02 -2.78
N VAL A 40 8.97 0.76 -1.94
CA VAL A 40 7.64 1.31 -2.22
C VAL A 40 7.77 2.69 -2.86
N TYR A 41 6.88 3.09 -3.76
CA TYR A 41 6.85 4.45 -4.32
C TYR A 41 5.59 5.17 -3.81
N GLU A 42 5.64 6.50 -3.70
CA GLU A 42 4.42 7.31 -3.52
C GLU A 42 3.62 7.24 -4.83
N VAL A 43 2.92 6.16 -5.07
CA VAL A 43 1.82 6.05 -6.04
C VAL A 43 0.97 4.91 -5.54
N ASP A 44 0.06 5.21 -4.61
CA ASP A 44 -1.21 4.52 -4.65
C ASP A 44 -1.96 5.17 -5.81
N ASP A 45 -2.03 4.44 -6.91
CA ASP A 45 -2.94 4.76 -7.99
C ASP A 45 -4.34 4.94 -7.37
N PRO A 46 -5.06 6.04 -7.61
CA PRO A 46 -6.45 6.16 -7.18
C PRO A 46 -7.30 4.97 -7.65
N SER A 47 -6.95 4.33 -8.76
CA SER A 47 -7.62 3.10 -9.25
C SER A 47 -7.36 1.85 -8.40
N LEU A 48 -6.36 1.85 -7.50
CA LEU A 48 -6.16 0.79 -6.50
C LEU A 48 -6.95 1.04 -5.21
N ARG A 49 -7.49 2.25 -5.01
CA ARG A 49 -8.47 2.49 -3.93
C ARG A 49 -9.83 1.90 -4.28
N ASP A 50 -10.13 1.83 -5.57
CA ASP A 50 -11.28 1.15 -6.15
C ASP A 50 -10.95 -0.32 -6.50
N ASP A 51 -10.00 -0.95 -5.81
CA ASP A 51 -9.76 -2.39 -5.95
C ASP A 51 -11.00 -3.13 -5.40
N PRO A 52 -11.82 -3.77 -6.27
CA PRO A 52 -13.05 -4.42 -5.87
C PRO A 52 -12.80 -5.55 -4.85
N THR A 53 -11.58 -6.09 -4.80
CA THR A 53 -11.20 -7.17 -3.89
C THR A 53 -10.99 -6.66 -2.46
N ILE A 54 -10.62 -5.39 -2.26
CA ILE A 54 -10.52 -4.77 -0.93
C ILE A 54 -11.92 -4.50 -0.37
N ASP A 55 -12.83 -4.01 -1.21
CA ASP A 55 -14.25 -3.87 -0.85
C ASP A 55 -14.85 -5.22 -0.48
N GLU A 56 -14.60 -6.25 -1.30
CA GLU A 56 -15.03 -7.62 -1.05
C GLU A 56 -14.51 -8.15 0.29
N ARG A 57 -13.21 -7.99 0.58
CA ARG A 57 -12.61 -8.42 1.85
C ARG A 57 -13.23 -7.72 3.06
N THR A 58 -13.61 -6.45 2.92
CA THR A 58 -14.26 -5.67 3.98
C THR A 58 -15.69 -6.14 4.19
N ARG A 59 -16.44 -6.35 3.10
CA ARG A 59 -17.80 -6.89 3.11
C ARG A 59 -17.87 -8.28 3.73
N LEU A 60 -16.93 -9.17 3.38
CA LEU A 60 -16.85 -10.52 3.94
C LEU A 60 -16.59 -10.50 5.45
N ARG A 61 -15.68 -9.64 5.93
CA ARG A 61 -15.43 -9.48 7.37
C ARG A 61 -16.67 -9.03 8.14
N ASN A 62 -17.38 -8.03 7.61
CA ASN A 62 -18.59 -7.52 8.24
C ASN A 62 -19.66 -8.61 8.31
N ARG A 63 -19.83 -9.40 7.23
CA ARG A 63 -20.78 -10.51 7.21
C ARG A 63 -20.42 -11.62 8.19
N ILE A 64 -19.13 -11.96 8.32
CA ILE A 64 -18.67 -12.95 9.31
C ILE A 64 -18.99 -12.47 10.73
N ALA A 65 -18.70 -11.21 11.06
CA ALA A 65 -18.99 -10.66 12.38
C ALA A 65 -20.49 -10.71 12.74
N GLU A 66 -21.37 -10.39 11.79
CA GLU A 66 -22.82 -10.48 11.94
C GLU A 66 -23.26 -11.93 12.19
N LEU A 67 -22.77 -12.88 11.38
CA LEU A 67 -23.08 -14.31 11.53
C LEU A 67 -22.60 -14.86 12.88
N GLU A 68 -21.41 -14.47 13.32
CA GLU A 68 -20.89 -14.86 14.62
C GLU A 68 -21.74 -14.31 15.78
N SER A 69 -22.31 -13.11 15.66
CA SER A 69 -23.23 -12.57 16.67
C SER A 69 -24.51 -13.40 16.75
N LEU A 70 -25.13 -13.70 15.61
CA LEU A 70 -26.33 -14.52 15.55
C LEU A 70 -26.10 -15.93 16.11
N VAL A 71 -24.96 -16.55 15.80
CA VAL A 71 -24.59 -17.86 16.36
C VAL A 71 -24.40 -17.80 17.88
N ARG A 72 -23.86 -16.70 18.42
CA ARG A 72 -23.74 -16.49 19.86
C ARG A 72 -25.11 -16.31 20.54
N GLU A 73 -26.06 -15.65 19.87
CA GLU A 73 -27.40 -15.42 20.42
C GLU A 73 -28.32 -16.65 20.34
N LEU A 74 -28.06 -17.56 19.39
CA LEU A 74 -28.83 -18.80 19.21
C LEU A 74 -28.28 -20.01 19.99
N ARG A 75 -27.21 -19.82 20.76
CA ARG A 75 -26.60 -20.83 21.64
C ARG A 75 -26.82 -20.49 23.10
#